data_AF-A0A0G1FMA7-F1
#
_entry.id   AF-A0A0G1FMA7-F1
#
_cell.length_a   1.000
_cell.length_b   1.000
_cell.length_c   1.000
_cell.angle_alpha   90.00
_cell.angle_beta   90.00
_cell.angle_gamma   90.00
#
_symmetry.space_group_name_H-M   'P 1'
#
loop_
_entity.id
_entity.type
_entity.pdbx_description
1 polymer ?
#
loop_
_entity_poly.entity_id
_entity_poly.type
_entity_poly.pdbx_seq_one_letter_code
_entity_poly.pdbx_strand_id
1 'polypeptide(L)'
;MNFYLRFLLIWFINSVIILLANNNFGTNYVLGNAVMPPMVAGIFTGFLLTVLTKSFKPLLAKIGIGKKSRGSMFLTYWIINSVVIWALARLSVITGFGISAFYWAFALGLVSSLGQWLVRQVFKKYKLIVK
;
A
#
# COMPACT_ATOMS: atom_id res chain seq x y z
N MET A 1 -6.05 16.46 -13.67
CA MET A 1 -6.66 16.50 -12.31
C MET A 1 -6.86 15.10 -11.69
N ASN A 2 -7.39 14.11 -12.41
CA ASN A 2 -7.74 12.78 -11.85
C ASN A 2 -6.56 11.95 -11.28
N PHE A 3 -5.33 12.13 -11.77
CA PHE A 3 -4.18 11.37 -11.27
C PHE A 3 -3.78 11.74 -9.83
N TYR A 4 -3.70 13.04 -9.54
CA TYR A 4 -3.29 13.54 -8.22
C TYR A 4 -4.32 13.16 -7.15
N LEU A 5 -5.61 13.39 -7.41
CA LEU A 5 -6.69 12.98 -6.49
C LEU A 5 -6.67 11.48 -6.20
N ARG A 6 -6.48 10.65 -7.24
CA ARG A 6 -6.35 9.20 -7.05
C ARG A 6 -5.08 8.81 -6.29
N PHE A 7 -3.98 9.55 -6.47
CA PHE A 7 -2.77 9.35 -5.68
C PHE A 7 -3.03 9.66 -4.20
N LEU A 8 -3.56 10.85 -3.91
CA LEU A 8 -3.84 11.31 -2.56
C LEU A 8 -4.82 10.37 -1.83
N LEU A 9 -5.88 9.90 -2.49
CA LEU A 9 -6.83 8.97 -1.88
C LEU A 9 -6.23 7.59 -1.63
N ILE A 10 -5.41 7.06 -2.54
CA ILE A 10 -4.72 5.79 -2.28
C ILE A 10 -3.74 5.94 -1.13
N TRP A 11 -2.98 7.04 -1.09
CA TRP A 11 -2.08 7.33 0.01
C TRP A 11 -2.84 7.42 1.34
N PHE A 12 -3.90 8.21 1.38
CA PHE A 12 -4.76 8.34 2.55
C PHE A 12 -5.26 6.96 3.04
N ILE A 13 -5.81 6.15 2.15
CA ILE A 13 -6.30 4.80 2.48
C ILE A 13 -5.16 3.90 3.00
N ASN A 14 -4.00 3.91 2.37
CA ASN A 14 -2.85 3.13 2.83
C ASN A 14 -2.39 3.57 4.23
N SER A 15 -2.32 4.88 4.48
CA SER A 15 -1.96 5.43 5.80
C SER A 15 -2.97 5.03 6.87
N VAL A 16 -4.27 5.13 6.59
CA VAL A 16 -5.34 4.71 7.50
C VAL A 16 -5.23 3.21 7.80
N ILE A 17 -5.02 2.37 6.78
CA ILE A 17 -4.87 0.92 6.97
C ILE A 17 -3.68 0.60 7.88
N ILE A 18 -2.54 1.25 7.68
CA ILE A 18 -1.32 1.02 8.49
C ILE A 18 -1.54 1.47 9.94
N LEU A 19 -2.15 2.64 10.15
CA LEU A 19 -2.47 3.14 11.49
C LEU A 19 -3.46 2.22 12.22
N LEU A 20 -4.51 1.77 11.52
CA LEU A 20 -5.47 0.82 12.08
C LEU A 20 -4.82 -0.54 12.38
N ALA A 21 -3.88 -0.99 11.54
CA ALA A 21 -3.16 -2.25 11.78
C ALA A 21 -2.33 -2.16 13.06
N ASN A 22 -1.61 -1.06 13.29
CA ASN A 22 -0.89 -0.84 14.54
C ASN A 22 -1.83 -0.73 15.75
N ASN A 23 -2.96 -0.02 15.62
CA ASN A 23 -3.90 0.13 16.74
C ASN A 23 -4.58 -1.18 17.16
N ASN A 24 -4.95 -2.04 16.20
CA ASN A 24 -5.67 -3.29 16.49
C ASN A 24 -4.73 -4.48 16.71
N PHE A 25 -3.51 -4.44 16.17
CA PHE A 25 -2.56 -5.54 16.19
C PHE A 25 -1.15 -5.03 16.53
N GLY A 26 -1.03 -4.19 17.56
CA GLY A 26 0.22 -3.51 17.95
C GLY A 26 1.38 -4.44 18.33
N THR A 27 1.09 -5.69 18.70
CA THR A 27 2.12 -6.74 18.90
C THR A 27 2.75 -7.21 17.59
N ASN A 28 2.06 -7.02 16.46
CA ASN A 28 2.44 -7.52 15.14
C ASN A 28 2.85 -6.41 14.18
N TYR A 29 2.23 -5.23 14.27
CA TYR A 29 2.59 -4.05 13.50
C TYR A 29 2.99 -2.95 14.46
N VAL A 30 4.26 -2.57 14.43
CA VAL A 30 4.82 -1.54 15.31
C VAL A 30 5.03 -0.27 14.50
N LEU A 31 4.60 0.86 15.05
CA LEU A 31 4.84 2.18 14.50
C LEU A 31 5.60 3.05 15.49
N GLY A 32 6.48 3.87 14.95
CA GLY A 32 7.34 4.77 15.69
C GLY A 32 8.73 4.18 15.92
N ASN A 33 9.69 5.09 16.06
CA ASN A 33 11.06 4.78 16.44
C ASN A 33 11.66 6.01 17.14
N ALA A 34 12.97 6.00 17.41
CA ALA A 34 13.65 7.12 18.08
C ALA A 34 13.61 8.44 17.29
N VAL A 35 13.33 8.40 15.98
CA VAL A 35 13.38 9.56 15.06
C VAL A 35 11.97 10.05 14.70
N MET A 36 10.98 9.15 14.62
CA MET A 36 9.64 9.46 14.16
C MET A 36 8.56 8.96 15.14
N PRO A 37 7.59 9.81 15.52
CA PRO A 37 6.45 9.38 16.31
C PRO A 37 5.52 8.46 15.48
N PRO A 38 4.71 7.59 16.13
CA PRO A 38 3.90 6.58 15.45
C PRO A 38 2.99 7.12 14.35
N MET A 39 2.35 8.27 14.57
CA MET A 39 1.45 8.88 13.59
C MET A 39 2.18 9.29 12.31
N VAL A 40 3.33 9.94 12.44
CA VAL A 40 4.17 10.37 11.31
C VAL A 40 4.71 9.15 10.57
N ALA A 41 5.18 8.14 11.31
CA ALA A 41 5.65 6.87 10.73
C ALA A 41 4.55 6.18 9.90
N GLY A 42 3.31 6.15 10.40
CA GLY A 42 2.18 5.57 9.68
C GLY A 42 1.85 6.31 8.39
N ILE A 43 1.79 7.64 8.43
CA ILE A 43 1.52 8.48 7.24
C ILE A 43 2.65 8.36 6.22
N PHE A 44 3.91 8.41 6.67
CA PHE A 44 5.08 8.32 5.82
C PHE A 44 5.24 6.94 5.20
N THR A 45 5.00 5.87 5.96
CA THR A 45 5.00 4.50 5.43
C THR A 45 3.88 4.30 4.41
N GLY A 46 2.68 4.83 4.67
CA GLY A 46 1.58 4.82 3.70
C GLY A 46 1.91 5.57 2.41
N PHE A 47 2.68 6.66 2.50
CA PHE A 47 3.20 7.38 1.35
C PHE A 47 4.16 6.51 0.53
N LEU A 48 5.19 5.95 1.19
CA LEU A 48 6.19 5.10 0.52
C LEU A 48 5.55 3.87 -0.12
N LEU A 49 4.61 3.22 0.56
CA LEU A 49 3.84 2.11 0.00
C LEU A 49 3.13 2.54 -1.29
N THR A 50 2.50 3.70 -1.30
CA THR A 50 1.78 4.23 -2.47
C THR A 50 2.72 4.55 -3.63
N VAL A 51 3.85 5.20 -3.35
CA VAL A 51 4.85 5.54 -4.37
C VAL A 51 5.43 4.27 -4.98
N LEU A 52 5.96 3.38 -4.15
CA LEU A 52 6.63 2.16 -4.60
C LEU A 52 5.68 1.28 -5.41
N THR A 53 4.47 1.02 -4.92
CA THR A 53 3.49 0.17 -5.61
C THR A 53 3.03 0.76 -6.94
N LYS A 54 2.91 2.09 -7.06
CA LYS A 54 2.62 2.73 -8.35
C LYS A 54 3.80 2.66 -9.32
N SER A 55 5.03 2.75 -8.84
CA SER A 55 6.25 2.63 -9.67
C SER A 55 6.39 1.25 -10.32
N PHE A 56 5.76 0.20 -9.77
CA PHE A 56 5.70 -1.11 -10.44
C PHE A 56 4.80 -1.13 -11.68
N LYS A 57 3.85 -0.21 -11.84
CA LYS A 57 2.94 -0.20 -13.01
C LYS A 57 3.69 -0.14 -14.37
N PRO A 58 4.63 0.79 -14.61
CA PRO A 58 5.40 0.80 -15.86
C PRO A 58 6.28 -0.44 -16.03
N LEU A 59 6.84 -0.99 -14.95
CA LEU A 59 7.62 -2.22 -14.98
C LEU A 59 6.76 -3.40 -15.44
N LEU A 60 5.57 -3.57 -14.85
CA LEU A 60 4.59 -4.59 -15.25
C LEU A 60 4.14 -4.47 -16.71
N ALA A 61 4.04 -3.24 -17.23
CA ALA A 61 3.70 -3.00 -18.61
C ALA A 61 4.81 -3.46 -19.57
N LYS A 62 6.09 -3.22 -19.22
CA LYS A 62 7.26 -3.65 -20.01
C LYS A 62 7.38 -5.17 -20.12
N ILE A 63 7.03 -5.90 -19.05
CA ILE A 63 7.10 -7.37 -19.02
C ILE A 63 5.81 -8.06 -19.49
N GLY A 64 4.90 -7.34 -20.16
CA GLY A 64 3.70 -7.91 -20.79
C GLY A 64 2.58 -8.34 -19.83
N ILE A 65 2.69 -8.04 -18.52
CA ILE A 65 1.67 -8.42 -17.52
C ILE A 65 0.41 -7.54 -17.61
N GLY A 66 0.44 -6.46 -18.40
CA GLY A 66 -0.67 -5.52 -18.57
C GLY A 66 -1.98 -6.09 -19.13
N LYS A 67 -1.96 -7.26 -19.80
CA LYS A 67 -3.13 -7.87 -20.46
C LYS A 67 -3.77 -9.05 -19.70
N LYS A 68 -3.37 -9.31 -18.45
CA LYS A 68 -3.90 -10.44 -17.67
C LYS A 68 -5.35 -10.23 -17.20
N SER A 69 -6.02 -11.33 -16.83
CA SER A 69 -7.37 -11.32 -16.25
C SER A 69 -7.43 -10.47 -14.97
N ARG A 70 -8.63 -10.01 -14.61
CA ARG A 70 -8.85 -9.17 -13.42
C ARG A 70 -8.32 -9.83 -12.13
N GLY A 71 -8.55 -11.13 -11.96
CA GLY A 71 -8.07 -11.90 -10.82
C GLY A 71 -6.54 -11.99 -10.79
N SER A 72 -5.91 -12.26 -11.93
CA SER A 72 -4.45 -12.32 -12.02
C SER A 72 -3.79 -10.96 -11.77
N MET A 73 -4.40 -9.87 -12.24
CA MET A 73 -3.91 -8.52 -11.95
C MET A 73 -4.04 -8.21 -10.45
N PHE A 74 -5.15 -8.60 -9.80
CA PHE A 74 -5.30 -8.44 -8.35
C PHE A 74 -4.21 -9.20 -7.58
N LEU A 75 -4.01 -10.48 -7.88
CA LEU A 75 -2.95 -11.30 -7.26
C LEU A 75 -1.57 -10.67 -7.45
N THR A 76 -1.29 -10.12 -8.64
CA THR A 76 -0.01 -9.44 -8.91
C THR A 76 0.19 -8.23 -8.00
N TYR A 77 -0.82 -7.35 -7.88
CA TYR A 77 -0.73 -6.19 -6.99
C TYR A 77 -0.70 -6.59 -5.51
N TRP A 78 -1.35 -7.68 -5.12
CA TRP A 78 -1.26 -8.20 -3.77
C TRP A 78 0.16 -8.66 -3.42
N ILE A 79 0.80 -9.42 -4.30
CA ILE A 79 2.20 -9.83 -4.11
C ILE A 79 3.10 -8.59 -4.04
N ILE A 80 2.94 -7.62 -4.94
CA ILE A 80 3.73 -6.38 -4.93
C ILE A 80 3.53 -5.61 -3.62
N ASN A 81 2.29 -5.40 -3.18
CA ASN A 81 2.00 -4.73 -1.91
C ASN A 81 2.67 -5.46 -0.74
N SER A 82 2.58 -6.80 -0.71
CA SER A 82 3.18 -7.63 0.36
C SER A 82 4.70 -7.51 0.39
N VAL A 83 5.36 -7.59 -0.77
CA VAL A 83 6.82 -7.42 -0.90
C VAL A 83 7.25 -6.01 -0.48
N VAL A 84 6.53 -4.98 -0.92
CA VAL A 84 6.84 -3.59 -0.55
C VAL A 84 6.66 -3.37 0.95
N ILE A 85 5.58 -3.85 1.55
CA ILE A 85 5.35 -3.73 3.01
C ILE A 85 6.48 -4.42 3.78
N TRP A 86 6.85 -5.63 3.37
CA TRP A 86 7.96 -6.34 3.99
C TRP A 86 9.28 -5.56 3.86
N ALA A 87 9.58 -5.03 2.67
CA ALA A 87 10.78 -4.22 2.43
C ALA A 87 10.79 -2.95 3.29
N LEU A 88 9.65 -2.25 3.41
CA LEU A 88 9.51 -1.08 4.28
C LEU A 88 9.69 -1.43 5.76
N ALA A 89 9.24 -2.60 6.18
CA ALA A 89 9.43 -3.09 7.55
C ALA A 89 10.90 -3.43 7.86
N ARG A 90 11.68 -3.83 6.85
CA ARG A 90 13.14 -4.02 7.00
C ARG A 90 13.90 -2.70 7.13
N LEU A 91 13.30 -1.61 6.69
CA LEU A 91 13.82 -0.26 6.81
C LEU A 91 13.21 0.47 8.01
N SER A 92 12.83 -0.23 9.08
CA SER A 92 12.12 0.32 10.25
C SER A 92 12.84 1.48 10.93
N VAL A 93 14.18 1.53 10.85
CA VAL A 93 14.99 2.65 11.34
C VAL A 93 14.68 3.95 10.59
N ILE A 94 14.34 3.87 9.30
CA ILE A 94 14.03 5.01 8.44
C ILE A 94 12.52 5.25 8.37
N THR A 95 11.72 4.20 8.22
CA THR A 95 10.27 4.30 7.99
C THR A 95 9.47 4.44 9.29
N GLY A 96 10.05 4.01 10.42
CA GLY A 96 9.33 3.89 11.68
C GLY A 96 8.27 2.80 11.67
N PHE A 97 8.26 1.90 10.68
CA PHE A 97 7.32 0.79 10.58
C PHE A 97 8.04 -0.54 10.70
N GLY A 98 7.54 -1.42 11.57
CA GLY A 98 8.05 -2.77 11.79
C GLY A 98 6.93 -3.80 11.80
N ILE A 99 7.28 -5.04 11.46
CA ILE A 99 6.39 -6.19 11.57
C ILE A 99 7.06 -7.31 12.36
N SER A 100 6.30 -8.05 13.17
CA SER A 100 6.83 -9.15 13.98
C SER A 100 7.28 -10.35 13.15
N ALA A 101 6.63 -10.58 12.01
CA ALA A 101 6.93 -11.72 11.14
C ALA A 101 6.55 -11.45 9.68
N PHE A 102 7.17 -12.20 8.76
CA PHE A 102 6.99 -12.03 7.32
C PHE A 102 5.54 -12.23 6.84
N TYR A 103 4.79 -13.17 7.44
CA TYR A 103 3.42 -13.45 7.02
C TYR A 103 2.46 -12.28 7.28
N TRP A 104 2.76 -11.40 8.24
CA TRP A 104 1.98 -10.18 8.46
C TRP A 104 2.09 -9.20 7.28
N ALA A 105 3.17 -9.23 6.50
CA ALA A 105 3.27 -8.45 5.28
C ALA A 105 2.22 -8.90 4.23
N PHE A 106 1.90 -10.19 4.15
CA PHE A 106 0.86 -10.69 3.25
C PHE A 106 -0.54 -10.29 3.69
N ALA A 107 -0.82 -10.35 5.00
CA ALA A 107 -2.09 -9.94 5.57
C ALA A 107 -2.34 -8.44 5.31
N LEU A 108 -1.37 -7.59 5.66
CA LEU A 108 -1.48 -6.15 5.41
C LEU A 108 -1.50 -5.83 3.92
N GLY A 109 -0.68 -6.53 3.13
CA GLY A 109 -0.67 -6.41 1.67
C GLY A 109 -2.02 -6.73 1.03
N LEU A 110 -2.75 -7.71 1.57
CA LEU A 110 -4.09 -8.05 1.11
C LEU A 110 -5.07 -6.91 1.40
N VAL A 111 -5.08 -6.41 2.65
CA VAL A 111 -5.96 -5.32 3.08
C VAL A 111 -5.67 -4.04 2.27
N SER A 112 -4.40 -3.68 2.09
CA SER A 112 -4.00 -2.54 1.24
C SER A 112 -4.44 -2.73 -0.21
N SER A 113 -4.34 -3.95 -0.75
CA SER A 113 -4.79 -4.25 -2.13
C SER A 113 -6.31 -4.11 -2.27
N LEU A 114 -7.08 -4.57 -1.29
CA LEU A 114 -8.53 -4.38 -1.24
C LEU A 114 -8.89 -2.91 -1.14
N GLY A 115 -8.24 -2.15 -0.25
CA GLY A 115 -8.45 -0.70 -0.13
C GLY A 115 -8.16 0.04 -1.44
N GLN A 116 -7.03 -0.26 -2.09
CA GLN A 116 -6.68 0.29 -3.40
C GLN A 116 -7.68 -0.11 -4.48
N TRP A 117 -8.18 -1.35 -4.46
CA TRP A 117 -9.21 -1.82 -5.38
C TRP A 117 -10.54 -1.10 -5.17
N LEU A 118 -10.97 -0.88 -3.93
CA LEU A 118 -12.17 -0.12 -3.60
C LEU A 118 -12.08 1.31 -4.12
N VAL A 119 -10.96 2.00 -3.92
CA VAL A 119 -10.73 3.33 -4.50
C VAL A 119 -10.90 3.29 -6.01
N ARG A 120 -10.37 2.27 -6.70
CA ARG A 120 -10.57 2.13 -8.15
C ARG A 120 -12.03 1.94 -8.55
N GLN A 121 -12.82 1.19 -7.77
CA GLN A 121 -14.25 1.00 -8.06
C GLN A 121 -15.05 2.28 -7.85
N VAL A 122 -14.77 3.03 -6.79
CA VAL A 122 -15.38 4.34 -6.53
C VAL A 122 -15.13 5.28 -7.71
N PHE A 123 -13.87 5.43 -8.15
CA PHE A 123 -13.54 6.27 -9.30
C PHE A 123 -14.22 5.84 -10.60
N LYS A 124 -14.38 4.52 -10.83
CA LYS A 124 -15.12 4.00 -11.99
C LYS A 124 -16.60 4.36 -11.91
N LYS A 125 -17.23 4.18 -10.74
CA LYS A 125 -18.66 4.45 -10.53
C LYS A 125 -19.00 5.91 -10.80
N TYR A 126 -18.17 6.84 -10.34
CA TYR A 126 -18.37 8.28 -10.53
C TYR A 126 -17.84 8.82 -11.87
N LYS A 127 -17.44 7.96 -12.82
CA LYS A 127 -16.86 8.35 -14.13
C LYS A 127 -15.69 9.35 -14.02
N LEU A 128 -14.97 9.37 -12.90
CA LEU A 128 -13.78 10.20 -12.69
C LEU A 128 -12.53 9.62 -13.38
N ILE A 129 -12.73 8.69 -14.32
CA ILE A 129 -11.69 8.08 -15.14
C ILE A 129 -11.97 8.54 -16.58
N VAL A 130 -11.36 9.65 -16.96
CA VAL A 130 -11.20 9.99 -18.39
C VAL A 130 -10.14 9.01 -18.91
N LYS A 131 -10.48 8.29 -20.00
CA LYS A 131 -9.60 7.32 -20.65
C LYS A 131 -8.28 7.95 -21.08
#